data_AF-A0A229T2J0-F1
#
_entry.id   AF-A0A229T2J0-F1
#
_cell.length_a   1.000
_cell.length_b   1.000
_cell.length_c   1.000
_cell.angle_alpha   90.00
_cell.angle_beta   90.00
_cell.angle_gamma   90.00
#
_symmetry.space_group_name_H-M   'P 1'
#
loop_
_entity.id
_entity.type
_entity.pdbx_description
1 polymer ?
#
loop_
_entity_poly.entity_id
_entity_poly.type
_entity_poly.pdbx_seq_one_letter_code
_entity_poly.pdbx_strand_id
1 'polypeptide(L)'
;MTVLWLRGMWRETPRGLRVLWPALWGAGVLLLGLGWWGDQAGFWSSKPFVTNVFSSLTAAFFGIPLALIVLQRLGVAQAEAVEARAARRLAATVAEDLASAAPRLHPGPLSELRRAEAELLKVERAAQEAIRQWDSTQDEESLRPLRELLADGTLDGALADFRSAIRPGRQAIPAVAEVSAHWSFLNTTVRSRLLETGGTWLAAPLAARIDGMVKLVTADPYLDGWLRDLDMAIRRFHAASDLSTALRHLWTQLEIGSELAEAVGQLDVLTAQASRALTPSSEA
;
A
#
# COMPACT_ATOMS: atom_id res chain seq x y z
N MET A 1 -4.47 2.63 -36.09
CA MET A 1 -4.50 1.80 -34.86
C MET A 1 -4.93 0.34 -35.09
N THR A 2 -5.80 0.03 -36.05
CA THR A 2 -6.36 -1.33 -36.26
C THR A 2 -5.38 -2.39 -36.75
N VAL A 3 -4.42 -2.06 -37.63
CA VAL A 3 -3.51 -3.07 -38.24
C VAL A 3 -2.41 -3.55 -37.29
N LEU A 4 -1.84 -2.66 -36.47
CA LEU A 4 -0.86 -3.05 -35.43
C LEU A 4 -1.52 -3.87 -34.33
N TRP A 5 -2.77 -3.55 -33.99
CA TRP A 5 -3.59 -4.29 -33.03
C TRP A 5 -3.91 -5.71 -33.50
N LEU A 6 -4.30 -5.88 -34.78
CA LEU A 6 -4.50 -7.19 -35.41
C LEU A 6 -3.23 -8.06 -35.40
N ARG A 7 -2.06 -7.44 -35.65
CA ARG A 7 -0.78 -8.16 -35.61
C ARG A 7 -0.39 -8.63 -34.21
N GLY A 8 -0.72 -7.87 -33.17
CA GLY A 8 -0.53 -8.27 -31.78
C GLY A 8 -1.35 -9.52 -31.44
N MET A 9 -2.66 -9.47 -31.70
CA MET A 9 -3.57 -10.59 -31.43
C MET A 9 -3.17 -11.89 -32.15
N TRP A 10 -2.67 -11.79 -33.38
CA TRP A 10 -2.23 -12.97 -34.15
C TRP A 10 -1.07 -13.72 -33.50
N ARG A 11 -0.22 -13.03 -32.74
CA ARG A 11 0.93 -13.64 -32.05
C ARG A 11 0.53 -14.41 -30.80
N GLU A 12 -0.54 -14.02 -30.13
CA GLU A 12 -1.04 -14.64 -28.89
C GLU A 12 -2.01 -15.80 -29.15
N THR A 13 -2.60 -15.87 -30.34
CA THR A 13 -3.55 -16.92 -30.71
C THR A 13 -2.88 -18.31 -30.73
N PRO A 14 -3.49 -19.39 -30.21
CA PRO A 14 -2.94 -20.74 -30.28
C PRO A 14 -2.60 -21.17 -31.73
N ARG A 15 -1.53 -21.95 -31.90
CA ARG A 15 -1.04 -22.36 -33.25
C ARG A 15 -2.12 -23.03 -34.10
N GLY A 16 -2.99 -23.85 -33.50
CA GLY A 16 -4.09 -24.52 -34.21
C GLY A 16 -5.11 -23.54 -34.80
N LEU A 17 -5.49 -22.51 -34.04
CA LEU A 17 -6.40 -21.45 -34.50
C LEU A 17 -5.79 -20.63 -35.63
N ARG A 18 -4.47 -20.39 -35.61
CA ARG A 18 -3.78 -19.64 -36.69
C ARG A 18 -3.81 -20.34 -38.05
N VAL A 19 -3.88 -21.67 -38.07
CA VAL A 19 -3.97 -22.46 -39.32
C VAL A 19 -5.44 -22.64 -39.71
N LEU A 20 -6.30 -22.92 -38.74
CA LEU A 20 -7.73 -23.11 -38.96
C LEU A 20 -8.38 -21.85 -39.55
N TRP A 21 -7.96 -20.66 -39.12
CA TRP A 21 -8.55 -19.39 -39.55
C TRP A 21 -8.42 -19.14 -41.06
N PRO A 22 -7.22 -19.08 -41.66
CA PRO A 22 -7.09 -18.91 -43.11
C PRO A 22 -7.65 -20.11 -43.88
N ALA A 23 -7.65 -21.31 -43.32
CA ALA A 23 -8.28 -22.48 -43.94
C ALA A 23 -9.80 -22.33 -44.06
N LEU A 24 -10.48 -21.89 -42.99
CA LEU A 24 -11.93 -21.64 -43.00
C LEU A 24 -12.30 -20.49 -43.93
N TRP A 25 -11.55 -19.38 -43.90
CA TRP A 25 -11.75 -18.26 -44.82
C TRP A 25 -11.51 -18.65 -46.28
N GLY A 26 -10.43 -19.39 -46.56
CA GLY A 26 -10.11 -19.89 -47.89
C GLY A 26 -11.19 -20.84 -48.43
N ALA A 27 -11.67 -21.76 -47.60
CA ALA A 27 -12.78 -22.63 -47.93
C ALA A 27 -14.08 -21.83 -48.19
N GLY A 28 -14.37 -20.82 -47.36
CA GLY A 28 -15.52 -19.93 -47.56
C GLY A 28 -15.46 -19.16 -48.88
N VAL A 29 -14.29 -18.61 -49.24
CA VAL A 29 -14.08 -17.91 -50.53
C VAL A 29 -14.22 -18.87 -51.71
N LEU A 30 -13.69 -20.09 -51.60
CA LEU A 30 -13.84 -21.12 -52.63
C LEU A 30 -15.32 -21.52 -52.82
N LEU A 31 -16.06 -21.69 -51.73
CA LEU A 31 -17.50 -21.94 -51.79
C LEU A 31 -18.27 -20.76 -52.40
N LEU A 32 -17.94 -19.51 -52.05
CA LEU A 32 -18.54 -18.35 -52.71
C LEU A 32 -18.32 -18.36 -54.23
N GLY A 33 -17.09 -18.68 -54.66
CA GLY A 33 -16.76 -18.80 -56.09
C GLY A 33 -17.55 -19.90 -56.80
N LEU A 34 -17.66 -21.08 -56.16
CA LEU A 34 -18.47 -22.19 -56.68
C LEU A 34 -19.97 -21.86 -56.71
N GLY A 35 -20.48 -21.15 -55.71
CA GLY A 35 -21.84 -20.64 -55.67
C GLY A 35 -22.13 -19.74 -56.86
N TRP A 36 -21.28 -18.73 -57.06
CA TRP A 36 -21.40 -17.78 -58.17
C TRP A 36 -21.31 -18.46 -59.54
N TRP A 37 -20.37 -19.39 -59.72
CA TRP A 37 -20.29 -20.19 -60.95
C TRP A 37 -21.54 -21.03 -61.17
N GLY A 38 -22.05 -21.68 -60.12
CA GLY A 38 -23.25 -22.51 -60.22
C GLY A 38 -24.51 -21.70 -60.53
N ASP A 39 -24.58 -20.44 -60.11
CA ASP A 39 -25.67 -19.51 -60.47
C ASP A 39 -25.63 -19.21 -61.97
N GLN A 40 -24.44 -18.87 -62.51
CA GLN A 40 -24.25 -18.59 -63.94
C GLN A 40 -24.56 -19.82 -64.81
N ALA A 41 -24.19 -21.01 -64.35
CA ALA A 41 -24.46 -22.27 -65.06
C ALA A 41 -25.90 -22.78 -64.90
N GLY A 42 -26.75 -22.11 -64.10
CA GLY A 42 -28.11 -22.56 -63.80
C GLY A 42 -28.17 -23.86 -62.97
N PHE A 43 -27.06 -24.29 -62.38
CA PHE A 43 -26.93 -25.58 -61.69
C PHE A 43 -27.86 -25.71 -60.48
N TRP A 44 -28.07 -24.59 -59.76
CA TRP A 44 -28.86 -24.52 -58.52
C TRP A 44 -30.37 -24.55 -58.74
N SER A 45 -30.84 -24.19 -59.93
CA SER A 45 -32.27 -24.05 -60.28
C SER A 45 -33.08 -25.33 -60.03
N SER A 46 -32.43 -26.49 -60.12
CA SER A 46 -33.04 -27.81 -59.94
C SER A 46 -32.79 -28.44 -58.55
N LYS A 47 -32.03 -27.79 -57.65
CA LYS A 47 -31.52 -28.43 -56.42
C LYS A 47 -31.68 -27.55 -55.15
N PRO A 48 -32.91 -27.20 -54.75
CA PRO A 48 -33.14 -26.28 -53.63
C PRO A 48 -32.53 -26.73 -52.30
N PHE A 49 -32.54 -28.04 -52.00
CA PHE A 49 -31.91 -28.57 -50.78
C PHE A 49 -30.40 -28.33 -50.75
N VAL A 50 -29.71 -28.59 -51.86
CA VAL A 50 -28.24 -28.45 -51.95
C VAL A 50 -27.86 -26.98 -51.82
N THR A 51 -28.62 -26.08 -52.44
CA THR A 51 -28.42 -24.62 -52.31
C THR A 51 -28.50 -24.17 -50.85
N ASN A 52 -29.48 -24.67 -50.09
CA ASN A 52 -29.64 -24.31 -48.68
C ASN A 52 -28.47 -24.81 -47.82
N VAL A 53 -28.04 -26.06 -48.01
CA VAL A 53 -26.88 -26.62 -47.30
C VAL A 53 -25.61 -25.84 -47.66
N PHE A 54 -25.42 -25.55 -48.94
CA PHE A 54 -24.25 -24.84 -49.44
C PHE A 54 -24.15 -23.41 -48.89
N SER A 55 -25.27 -22.68 -48.89
CA SER A 55 -25.36 -21.33 -48.32
C SER A 55 -25.07 -21.34 -46.82
N SER A 56 -25.68 -22.27 -46.08
CA SER A 56 -25.47 -22.43 -44.63
C SER A 56 -24.01 -22.76 -44.30
N LEU A 57 -23.39 -23.65 -45.08
CA LEU A 57 -22.00 -24.03 -44.91
C LEU A 57 -21.06 -22.85 -45.21
N THR A 58 -21.33 -22.11 -46.30
CA THR A 58 -20.57 -20.91 -46.66
C THR A 58 -20.67 -19.86 -45.56
N ALA A 59 -21.86 -19.61 -45.02
CA ALA A 59 -22.06 -18.70 -43.89
C ALA A 59 -21.31 -19.16 -42.63
N ALA A 60 -21.31 -20.46 -42.34
CA ALA A 60 -20.58 -21.03 -41.20
C ALA A 60 -19.05 -20.84 -41.32
N PHE A 61 -18.49 -21.00 -42.53
CA PHE A 61 -17.06 -20.80 -42.79
C PHE A 61 -16.59 -19.36 -42.52
N PHE A 62 -17.46 -18.35 -42.61
CA PHE A 62 -17.15 -16.97 -42.22
C PHE A 62 -17.57 -16.66 -40.76
N GLY A 63 -18.71 -17.18 -40.32
CA GLY A 63 -19.30 -16.88 -39.01
C GLY A 63 -18.55 -17.51 -37.83
N ILE A 64 -18.16 -18.78 -37.91
CA ILE A 64 -17.45 -19.49 -36.83
C ILE A 64 -16.12 -18.80 -36.49
N PRO A 65 -15.24 -18.48 -37.48
CA PRO A 65 -14.01 -17.74 -37.22
C PRO A 65 -14.21 -16.41 -36.48
N LEU A 66 -15.25 -15.65 -36.88
CA LEU A 66 -15.56 -14.36 -36.27
C LEU A 66 -16.07 -14.53 -34.83
N ALA A 67 -16.98 -15.49 -34.61
CA ALA A 67 -17.51 -15.80 -33.29
C ALA A 67 -16.40 -16.23 -32.31
N LEU A 68 -15.45 -17.05 -32.77
CA LEU A 68 -14.31 -17.49 -31.94
C LEU A 68 -13.42 -16.32 -31.51
N ILE A 69 -13.16 -15.35 -32.39
CA ILE A 69 -12.38 -14.15 -32.04
C ILE A 69 -13.10 -13.31 -30.99
N VAL A 70 -14.40 -13.07 -31.19
CA VAL A 70 -15.21 -12.31 -30.23
C VAL A 70 -15.23 -13.00 -28.88
N LEU A 71 -15.44 -14.32 -28.85
CA LEU A 71 -15.48 -15.11 -27.62
C LEU A 71 -14.13 -15.11 -26.89
N GLN A 72 -13.02 -15.30 -27.60
CA GLN A 72 -11.68 -15.24 -27.02
C GLN A 72 -11.41 -13.87 -26.39
N ARG A 73 -11.77 -12.78 -27.09
CA ARG A 73 -11.59 -11.42 -26.57
C ARG A 73 -12.44 -11.16 -25.34
N LEU A 74 -13.70 -11.61 -25.35
CA LEU A 74 -14.57 -11.52 -24.18
C LEU A 74 -13.98 -12.30 -23.00
N GLY A 75 -13.40 -13.47 -23.25
CA GLY A 75 -12.72 -14.26 -22.23
C GLY A 75 -11.53 -13.54 -21.60
N VAL A 76 -10.64 -12.94 -22.41
CA VAL A 76 -9.49 -12.16 -21.90
C VAL A 76 -9.95 -10.94 -21.11
N ALA A 77 -10.88 -10.16 -21.65
CA ALA A 77 -11.40 -8.97 -20.95
C ALA A 77 -12.11 -9.34 -19.63
N GLN A 78 -12.81 -10.48 -19.59
CA GLN A 78 -13.42 -10.98 -18.35
C GLN A 78 -12.36 -11.44 -17.34
N ALA A 79 -11.31 -12.13 -17.79
CA ALA A 79 -10.22 -12.57 -16.93
C ALA A 79 -9.48 -11.37 -16.32
N GLU A 80 -9.13 -10.36 -17.14
CA GLU A 80 -8.52 -9.11 -16.68
C GLU A 80 -9.42 -8.37 -15.67
N ALA A 81 -10.73 -8.29 -15.95
CA ALA A 81 -11.68 -7.65 -15.04
C ALA A 81 -11.82 -8.41 -13.70
N VAL A 82 -11.76 -9.74 -13.73
CA VAL A 82 -11.77 -10.58 -12.51
C VAL A 82 -10.48 -10.38 -11.72
N GLU A 83 -9.33 -10.38 -12.38
CA GLU A 83 -8.03 -10.16 -11.76
C GLU A 83 -7.93 -8.77 -11.13
N ALA A 84 -8.37 -7.72 -11.84
CA ALA A 84 -8.43 -6.36 -11.31
C ALA A 84 -9.33 -6.25 -10.07
N ARG A 85 -10.50 -6.93 -10.07
CA ARG A 85 -11.37 -6.98 -8.89
C ARG A 85 -10.72 -7.73 -7.74
N ALA A 86 -10.02 -8.83 -8.02
CA ALA A 86 -9.30 -9.59 -7.00
C ALA A 86 -8.17 -8.76 -6.37
N ALA A 87 -7.39 -8.04 -7.18
CA ALA A 87 -6.34 -7.14 -6.71
C ALA A 87 -6.89 -6.01 -5.82
N ARG A 88 -8.00 -5.38 -6.22
CA ARG A 88 -8.69 -4.35 -5.42
C ARG A 88 -9.21 -4.89 -4.08
N ARG A 89 -9.83 -6.07 -4.09
CA ARG A 89 -10.32 -6.71 -2.85
C ARG A 89 -9.15 -7.03 -1.92
N LEU A 90 -8.07 -7.61 -2.44
CA LEU A 90 -6.87 -7.89 -1.66
C LEU A 90 -6.31 -6.61 -1.04
N ALA A 91 -6.28 -5.50 -1.79
CA ALA A 91 -5.83 -4.22 -1.28
C ALA A 91 -6.71 -3.66 -0.16
N ALA A 92 -8.03 -3.70 -0.34
CA ALA A 92 -8.99 -3.29 0.68
C ALA A 92 -8.80 -4.11 1.96
N THR A 93 -8.77 -5.44 1.85
CA THR A 93 -8.60 -6.35 2.99
C THR A 93 -7.28 -6.09 3.73
N VAL A 94 -6.15 -6.04 3.03
CA VAL A 94 -4.85 -5.81 3.69
C VAL A 94 -4.76 -4.41 4.31
N ALA A 95 -5.37 -3.40 3.69
CA ALA A 95 -5.41 -2.06 4.26
C ALA A 95 -6.33 -1.97 5.49
N GLU A 96 -7.45 -2.70 5.50
CA GLU A 96 -8.31 -2.87 6.68
C GLU A 96 -7.60 -3.64 7.79
N ASP A 97 -6.88 -4.72 7.47
CA ASP A 97 -6.07 -5.48 8.42
C ASP A 97 -4.98 -4.58 9.04
N LEU A 98 -4.30 -3.77 8.24
CA LEU A 98 -3.33 -2.78 8.71
C LEU A 98 -3.99 -1.73 9.63
N ALA A 99 -5.14 -1.18 9.23
CA ALA A 99 -5.90 -0.23 10.04
C ALA A 99 -6.41 -0.84 11.36
N SER A 100 -6.71 -2.13 11.37
CA SER A 100 -7.11 -2.85 12.59
C SER A 100 -5.94 -3.20 13.52
N ALA A 101 -4.73 -3.32 12.96
CA ALA A 101 -3.52 -3.63 13.72
C ALA A 101 -2.92 -2.38 14.39
N ALA A 102 -3.00 -1.21 13.75
CA ALA A 102 -2.40 0.03 14.26
C ALA A 102 -2.87 0.41 15.70
N PRO A 103 -4.18 0.36 16.05
CA PRO A 103 -4.65 0.62 17.40
C PRO A 103 -4.09 -0.33 18.47
N ARG A 104 -3.58 -1.51 18.10
CA ARG A 104 -2.99 -2.46 19.04
C ARG A 104 -1.63 -1.98 19.58
N LEU A 105 -0.99 -1.01 18.91
CA LEU A 105 0.22 -0.35 19.40
C LEU A 105 -0.06 0.55 20.63
N HIS A 106 -1.28 1.11 20.71
CA HIS A 106 -1.71 1.99 21.80
C HIS A 106 -3.05 1.52 22.41
N PRO A 107 -3.05 0.45 23.21
CA PRO A 107 -4.29 -0.05 23.82
C PRO A 107 -4.92 0.93 24.84
N GLY A 108 -4.15 1.92 25.31
CA GLY A 108 -4.67 2.98 26.16
C GLY A 108 -5.31 4.14 25.37
N PRO A 109 -5.85 5.15 26.08
CA PRO A 109 -6.44 6.32 25.46
C PRO A 109 -5.45 7.11 24.60
N LEU A 110 -5.84 7.41 23.35
CA LEU A 110 -5.03 8.25 22.45
C LEU A 110 -4.77 9.67 23.03
N SER A 111 -5.65 10.15 23.90
CA SER A 111 -5.45 11.41 24.63
C SER A 111 -4.24 11.40 25.54
N GLU A 112 -3.93 10.26 26.18
CA GLU A 112 -2.74 10.10 27.02
C GLU A 112 -1.48 10.12 26.16
N LEU A 113 -1.49 9.44 25.01
CA LEU A 113 -0.37 9.46 24.07
C LEU A 113 -0.09 10.87 23.54
N ARG A 114 -1.13 11.62 23.15
CA ARG A 114 -1.00 13.01 22.68
C ARG A 114 -0.51 13.95 23.79
N ARG A 115 -0.92 13.71 25.03
CA ARG A 115 -0.45 14.47 26.18
C ARG A 115 1.03 14.18 26.46
N ALA A 116 1.41 12.90 26.43
CA ALA A 116 2.81 12.48 26.55
C ALA A 116 3.67 13.09 25.45
N GLU A 117 3.23 13.04 24.18
CA GLU A 117 3.90 13.69 23.04
C GLU A 117 4.10 15.18 23.29
N ALA A 118 3.04 15.91 23.69
CA ALA A 118 3.12 17.35 23.92
C ALA A 118 4.08 17.74 25.05
N GLU A 119 4.07 17.00 26.17
CA GLU A 119 4.99 17.26 27.29
C GLU A 119 6.43 16.82 26.97
N LEU A 120 6.63 15.71 26.24
CA LEU A 120 7.96 15.31 25.75
C LEU A 120 8.54 16.38 24.82
N LEU A 121 7.76 16.89 23.85
CA LEU A 121 8.16 17.98 22.96
C LEU A 121 8.51 19.26 23.73
N LYS A 122 7.81 19.54 24.84
CA LYS A 122 8.10 20.69 25.69
C LYS A 122 9.47 20.54 26.38
N VAL A 123 9.77 19.37 26.94
CA VAL A 123 11.08 19.07 27.56
C VAL A 123 12.18 19.03 26.51
N GLU A 124 11.93 18.46 25.34
CA GLU A 124 12.84 18.42 24.20
C GLU A 124 13.23 19.83 23.74
N ARG A 125 12.26 20.73 23.55
CA ARG A 125 12.51 22.13 23.19
C ARG A 125 13.32 22.87 24.25
N ALA A 126 13.07 22.60 25.53
CA ALA A 126 13.87 23.16 26.61
C ALA A 126 15.32 22.65 26.58
N ALA A 127 15.52 21.36 26.28
CA ALA A 127 16.86 20.79 26.10
C ALA A 127 17.57 21.36 24.87
N GLN A 128 16.88 21.50 23.75
CA GLN A 128 17.41 22.11 22.53
C GLN A 128 17.80 23.57 22.76
N GLU A 129 16.96 24.34 23.45
CA GLU A 129 17.26 25.73 23.78
C GLU A 129 18.45 25.85 24.74
N ALA A 130 18.54 24.96 25.73
CA ALA A 130 19.69 24.87 26.62
C ALA A 130 20.99 24.57 25.85
N ILE A 131 20.94 23.71 24.81
CA ILE A 131 22.09 23.46 23.92
C ILE A 131 22.43 24.72 23.12
N ARG A 132 21.42 25.43 22.62
CA ARG A 132 21.60 26.63 21.79
C ARG A 132 22.21 27.80 22.58
N GLN A 133 21.81 27.94 23.84
CA GLN A 133 22.28 28.98 24.76
C GLN A 133 23.49 28.53 25.61
N TRP A 134 24.05 27.36 25.32
CA TRP A 134 25.13 26.80 26.14
C TRP A 134 26.38 27.69 26.10
N ASP A 135 26.70 28.29 27.24
CA ASP A 135 27.97 28.96 27.51
C ASP A 135 28.55 28.36 28.79
N SER A 136 29.77 27.79 28.70
CA SER A 136 30.49 27.16 29.81
C SER A 136 30.70 28.07 31.04
N THR A 137 30.46 29.37 30.91
CA THR A 137 30.56 30.34 32.00
C THR A 137 29.21 30.67 32.67
N GLN A 138 28.08 30.28 32.06
CA GLN A 138 26.70 30.56 32.53
C GLN A 138 25.82 29.29 32.60
N ASP A 139 26.44 28.13 32.83
CA ASP A 139 25.78 26.81 32.86
C ASP A 139 24.48 26.78 33.68
N GLU A 140 24.43 27.46 34.82
CA GLU A 140 23.29 27.43 35.72
C GLU A 140 22.05 28.15 35.17
N GLU A 141 22.25 29.28 34.48
CA GLU A 141 21.15 30.09 33.95
C GLU A 141 20.57 29.46 32.67
N SER A 142 21.42 28.97 31.78
CA SER A 142 21.02 28.29 30.53
C SER A 142 20.31 26.96 30.79
N LEU A 143 20.64 26.24 31.87
CA LEU A 143 20.01 24.95 32.22
C LEU A 143 18.76 25.10 33.09
N ARG A 144 18.50 26.26 33.70
CA ARG A 144 17.41 26.45 34.66
C ARG A 144 16.04 25.99 34.12
N PRO A 145 15.59 26.39 32.90
CA PRO A 145 14.28 25.99 32.41
C PRO A 145 14.14 24.46 32.26
N LEU A 146 15.20 23.79 31.81
CA LEU A 146 15.21 22.34 31.67
C LEU A 146 15.18 21.66 33.05
N ARG A 147 15.99 22.14 34.01
CA ARG A 147 15.99 21.59 35.37
C ARG A 147 14.65 21.78 36.08
N GLU A 148 13.97 22.90 35.87
CA GLU A 148 12.62 23.14 36.40
C GLU A 148 11.63 22.10 35.86
N LEU A 149 11.64 21.80 34.56
CA LEU A 149 10.78 20.78 33.95
C LEU A 149 11.11 19.33 34.37
N LEU A 150 12.37 19.07 34.72
CA LEU A 150 12.75 17.77 35.28
C LEU A 150 12.36 17.65 36.75
N ALA A 151 12.39 18.76 37.51
CA ALA A 151 12.09 18.79 38.93
C ALA A 151 10.58 18.88 39.25
N ASP A 152 9.80 19.53 38.38
CA ASP A 152 8.34 19.69 38.55
C ASP A 152 7.53 18.42 38.24
N GLY A 153 8.21 17.35 37.79
CA GLY A 153 7.60 16.07 37.44
C GLY A 153 6.93 16.05 36.06
N THR A 154 7.12 17.08 35.22
CA THR A 154 6.57 17.12 33.85
C THR A 154 7.03 15.90 33.06
N LEU A 155 8.33 15.59 33.07
CA LEU A 155 8.86 14.43 32.35
C LEU A 155 8.32 13.12 32.91
N ASP A 156 8.30 12.95 34.24
CA ASP A 156 7.78 11.73 34.86
C ASP A 156 6.30 11.50 34.53
N GLY A 157 5.50 12.57 34.52
CA GLY A 157 4.11 12.54 34.09
C GLY A 157 3.98 12.14 32.62
N ALA A 158 4.78 12.74 31.73
CA ALA A 158 4.80 12.39 30.31
C ALA A 158 5.16 10.92 30.07
N LEU A 159 6.16 10.40 30.80
CA LEU A 159 6.57 8.99 30.70
C LEU A 159 5.52 8.04 31.28
N ALA A 160 4.78 8.45 32.31
CA ALA A 160 3.67 7.68 32.86
C ALA A 160 2.49 7.64 31.88
N ASP A 161 2.13 8.77 31.28
CA ASP A 161 1.10 8.88 30.23
C ASP A 161 1.49 8.06 28.98
N PHE A 162 2.76 8.09 28.58
CA PHE A 162 3.26 7.25 27.48
C PHE A 162 3.11 5.76 27.80
N ARG A 163 3.62 5.31 28.96
CA ARG A 163 3.57 3.89 29.37
C ARG A 163 2.16 3.37 29.59
N SER A 164 1.21 4.23 29.95
CA SER A 164 -0.20 3.85 30.10
C SER A 164 -0.92 3.79 28.74
N ALA A 165 -0.52 4.62 27.79
CA ALA A 165 -1.06 4.60 26.43
C ALA A 165 -0.57 3.40 25.61
N ILE A 166 0.69 2.99 25.75
CA ILE A 166 1.30 1.91 24.96
C ILE A 166 1.43 0.59 25.73
N ARG A 167 1.74 -0.51 25.03
CA ARG A 167 2.16 -1.80 25.63
C ARG A 167 3.67 -1.93 25.56
N PRO A 168 4.44 -1.46 26.56
CA PRO A 168 5.89 -1.54 26.48
C PRO A 168 6.41 -2.99 26.56
N GLY A 169 7.62 -3.19 26.04
CA GLY A 169 8.40 -4.41 26.18
C GLY A 169 7.95 -5.52 25.24
N ARG A 170 8.06 -6.77 25.71
CA ARG A 170 7.77 -7.97 24.89
C ARG A 170 6.33 -8.04 24.38
N GLN A 171 5.42 -7.29 24.99
CA GLN A 171 4.01 -7.24 24.59
C GLN A 171 3.78 -6.39 23.32
N ALA A 172 4.70 -5.44 23.00
CA ALA A 172 4.64 -4.64 21.77
C ALA A 172 4.99 -5.46 20.53
N ILE A 173 5.96 -6.38 20.65
CA ILE A 173 6.59 -7.07 19.51
C ILE A 173 5.57 -7.65 18.52
N PRO A 174 4.50 -8.36 18.93
CA PRO A 174 3.54 -8.91 17.99
C PRO A 174 2.79 -7.83 17.21
N ALA A 175 2.39 -6.73 17.87
CA ALA A 175 1.67 -5.63 17.23
C ALA A 175 2.57 -4.86 16.26
N VAL A 176 3.83 -4.60 16.64
CA VAL A 176 4.82 -3.98 15.74
C VAL A 176 5.10 -4.87 14.52
N ALA A 177 5.26 -6.18 14.74
CA ALA A 177 5.49 -7.14 13.67
C ALA A 177 4.28 -7.23 12.71
N GLU A 178 3.05 -7.21 13.23
CA GLU A 178 1.82 -7.24 12.44
C GLU A 178 1.68 -5.98 11.57
N VAL A 179 1.86 -4.78 12.15
CA VAL A 179 1.84 -3.51 11.41
C VAL A 179 2.91 -3.49 10.30
N SER A 180 4.14 -3.91 10.64
CA SER A 180 5.24 -3.99 9.67
C SER A 180 4.96 -4.99 8.55
N ALA A 181 4.45 -6.17 8.88
CA ALA A 181 4.13 -7.21 7.91
C ALA A 181 3.01 -6.77 6.96
N HIS A 182 1.92 -6.20 7.49
CA HIS A 182 0.82 -5.70 6.67
C HIS A 182 1.26 -4.53 5.78
N TRP A 183 2.03 -3.57 6.30
CA TRP A 183 2.55 -2.46 5.48
C TRP A 183 3.50 -2.95 4.40
N SER A 184 4.43 -3.85 4.74
CA SER A 184 5.38 -4.42 3.78
C SER A 184 4.65 -5.18 2.67
N PHE A 185 3.69 -6.04 3.02
CA PHE A 185 2.90 -6.80 2.05
C PHE A 185 2.07 -5.87 1.15
N LEU A 186 1.44 -4.85 1.73
CA LEU A 186 0.67 -3.83 1.03
C LEU A 186 1.54 -3.07 0.03
N ASN A 187 2.69 -2.56 0.46
CA ASN A 187 3.56 -1.69 -0.35
C ASN A 187 4.37 -2.46 -1.42
N THR A 188 4.66 -3.75 -1.20
CA THR A 188 5.44 -4.56 -2.16
C THR A 188 4.54 -5.35 -3.09
N THR A 189 3.71 -6.24 -2.54
CA THR A 189 2.97 -7.24 -3.31
C THR A 189 1.67 -6.68 -3.85
N VAL A 190 0.87 -6.06 -2.98
CA VAL A 190 -0.44 -5.53 -3.36
C VAL A 190 -0.29 -4.35 -4.30
N ARG A 191 0.65 -3.43 -4.03
CA ARG A 191 0.96 -2.30 -4.90
C ARG A 191 1.28 -2.75 -6.33
N SER A 192 2.16 -3.74 -6.51
CA SER A 192 2.53 -4.23 -7.84
C SER A 192 1.31 -4.75 -8.58
N ARG A 193 0.53 -5.64 -7.94
CA ARG A 193 -0.68 -6.23 -8.53
C ARG A 193 -1.76 -5.19 -8.86
N LEU A 194 -1.94 -4.18 -8.01
CA LEU A 194 -2.86 -3.09 -8.30
C LEU A 194 -2.42 -2.31 -9.53
N LEU A 195 -1.14 -1.95 -9.64
CA LEU A 195 -0.63 -1.17 -10.76
C LEU A 195 -0.64 -1.98 -12.07
N GLU A 196 -0.32 -3.27 -12.02
CA GLU A 196 -0.39 -4.20 -13.16
C GLU A 196 -1.82 -4.32 -13.72
N THR A 197 -2.83 -4.26 -12.86
CA THR A 197 -4.26 -4.33 -13.24
C THR A 197 -4.89 -2.96 -13.52
N GLY A 198 -4.08 -1.90 -13.62
CA GLY A 198 -4.55 -0.54 -13.92
C GLY A 198 -5.30 0.14 -12.76
N GLY A 199 -5.16 -0.37 -11.53
CA GLY A 199 -5.67 0.25 -10.32
C GLY A 199 -4.86 1.48 -9.89
N THR A 200 -5.48 2.32 -9.06
CA THR A 200 -4.83 3.48 -8.45
C THR A 200 -4.20 3.09 -7.13
N TRP A 201 -2.96 3.56 -6.90
CA TRP A 201 -2.28 3.43 -5.63
C TRP A 201 -2.61 4.61 -4.70
N LEU A 202 -2.18 4.50 -3.43
CA LEU A 202 -2.18 5.60 -2.48
C LEU A 202 -1.42 6.82 -3.04
N ALA A 203 -1.88 8.02 -2.65
CA ALA A 203 -1.14 9.24 -2.93
C ALA A 203 0.28 9.15 -2.32
N ALA A 204 1.30 9.56 -3.09
CA ALA A 204 2.70 9.44 -2.68
C ALA A 204 3.00 10.07 -1.29
N PRO A 205 2.44 11.24 -0.91
CA PRO A 205 2.67 11.81 0.42
C PRO A 205 2.11 10.95 1.56
N LEU A 206 0.92 10.35 1.36
CA LEU A 206 0.31 9.47 2.37
C LEU A 206 1.14 8.19 2.54
N ALA A 207 1.54 7.56 1.44
CA ALA A 207 2.36 6.36 1.48
C ALA A 207 3.73 6.62 2.13
N ALA A 208 4.38 7.76 1.83
CA ALA A 208 5.64 8.13 2.44
C ALA A 208 5.51 8.39 3.95
N ARG A 209 4.41 9.01 4.40
CA ARG A 209 4.16 9.26 5.82
C ARG A 209 3.94 7.96 6.59
N ILE A 210 3.14 7.02 6.05
CA ILE A 210 2.96 5.69 6.67
C ILE A 210 4.32 4.97 6.73
N ASP A 211 5.09 4.98 5.65
CA ASP A 211 6.41 4.34 5.61
C ASP A 211 7.36 4.89 6.69
N GLY A 212 7.38 6.21 6.88
CA GLY A 212 8.15 6.86 7.95
C GLY A 212 7.72 6.41 9.35
N MET A 213 6.41 6.42 9.62
CA MET A 213 5.90 6.03 10.95
C MET A 213 6.11 4.54 11.24
N VAL A 214 5.90 3.66 10.25
CA VAL A 214 6.19 2.23 10.39
C VAL A 214 7.67 2.00 10.66
N LYS A 215 8.57 2.70 9.94
CA LYS A 215 10.02 2.61 10.18
C LYS A 215 10.39 2.98 11.61
N LEU A 216 9.87 4.10 12.13
CA LEU A 216 10.12 4.54 13.50
C LEU A 216 9.70 3.48 14.53
N VAL A 217 8.48 2.96 14.41
CA VAL A 217 7.96 1.93 15.32
C VAL A 217 8.73 0.60 15.19
N THR A 218 9.20 0.24 13.99
CA THR A 218 9.99 -0.98 13.78
C THR A 218 11.46 -0.87 14.22
N ALA A 219 11.99 0.35 14.37
CA ALA A 219 13.34 0.57 14.86
C ALA A 219 13.48 0.18 16.34
N ASP A 220 12.40 0.30 17.12
CA ASP A 220 12.29 -0.19 18.49
C ASP A 220 11.07 -1.11 18.66
N PRO A 221 11.20 -2.42 18.36
CA PRO A 221 10.09 -3.37 18.45
C PRO A 221 9.49 -3.55 19.85
N TYR A 222 10.19 -3.06 20.89
CA TYR A 222 9.74 -3.13 22.27
C TYR A 222 9.03 -1.84 22.71
N LEU A 223 9.15 -0.75 21.95
CA LEU A 223 8.61 0.58 22.25
C LEU A 223 9.06 1.15 23.61
N ASP A 224 10.11 0.58 24.20
CA ASP A 224 10.63 0.93 25.52
C ASP A 224 12.16 1.00 25.58
N GLY A 225 12.87 0.72 24.48
CA GLY A 225 14.32 0.79 24.43
C GLY A 225 14.83 2.19 24.74
N TRP A 226 14.19 3.20 24.13
CA TRP A 226 14.48 4.61 24.37
C TRP A 226 14.17 5.04 25.81
N LEU A 227 13.20 4.42 26.50
CA LEU A 227 12.87 4.77 27.89
C LEU A 227 14.04 4.45 28.84
N ARG A 228 14.70 3.31 28.61
CA ARG A 228 15.89 2.93 29.37
C ARG A 228 17.05 3.86 29.08
N ASP A 229 17.22 4.21 27.81
CA ASP A 229 18.32 5.07 27.37
C ASP A 229 18.11 6.53 27.85
N LEU A 230 16.86 6.99 27.92
CA LEU A 230 16.48 8.26 28.53
C LEU A 230 16.80 8.28 30.04
N ASP A 231 16.44 7.23 30.79
CA ASP A 231 16.77 7.15 32.21
C ASP A 231 18.29 7.23 32.45
N MET A 232 19.08 6.54 31.61
CA MET A 232 20.55 6.68 31.64
C MET A 232 21.01 8.09 31.28
N ALA A 233 20.38 8.74 30.30
CA ALA A 233 20.72 10.10 29.88
C ALA A 233 20.42 11.12 30.99
N ILE A 234 19.30 10.99 31.70
CA ILE A 234 18.94 11.84 32.85
C ILE A 234 19.97 11.67 33.97
N ARG A 235 20.33 10.43 34.34
CA ARG A 235 21.36 10.18 35.36
C ARG A 235 22.70 10.79 34.98
N ARG A 236 23.10 10.67 33.71
CA ARG A 236 24.33 11.30 33.19
C ARG A 236 24.24 12.81 33.25
N PHE A 237 23.12 13.40 32.84
CA PHE A 237 22.91 14.84 32.92
C PHE A 237 23.09 15.40 34.33
N HIS A 238 22.65 14.66 35.37
CA HIS A 238 22.85 15.07 36.76
C HIS A 238 24.27 14.87 37.29
N ALA A 239 25.03 13.90 36.77
CA ALA A 239 26.33 13.50 37.32
C ALA A 239 27.53 13.88 36.45
N ALA A 240 27.32 14.35 35.22
CA ALA A 240 28.38 14.56 34.24
C ALA A 240 29.22 15.79 34.55
N SER A 241 30.54 15.63 34.42
CA SER A 241 31.48 16.75 34.32
C SER A 241 31.47 17.41 32.94
N ASP A 242 31.07 16.68 31.90
CA ASP A 242 30.84 17.20 30.54
C ASP A 242 29.33 17.34 30.28
N LEU A 243 28.80 18.50 30.65
CA LEU A 243 27.36 18.82 30.53
C LEU A 243 26.91 18.94 29.07
N SER A 244 27.77 19.39 28.15
CA SER A 244 27.44 19.53 26.72
C SER A 244 27.13 18.17 26.10
N THR A 245 28.00 17.18 26.33
CA THR A 245 27.78 15.82 25.84
C THR A 245 26.55 15.17 26.47
N ALA A 246 26.38 15.33 27.80
CA ALA A 246 25.22 14.77 28.50
C ALA A 246 23.90 15.39 28.03
N LEU A 247 23.86 16.70 27.80
CA LEU A 247 22.69 17.43 27.33
C LEU A 247 22.30 17.04 25.90
N ARG A 248 23.27 16.88 24.99
CA ARG A 248 22.99 16.37 23.64
C ARG A 248 22.41 14.97 23.67
N HIS A 249 22.96 14.09 24.51
CA HIS A 249 22.44 12.73 24.64
C HIS A 249 21.01 12.72 25.21
N LEU A 250 20.71 13.55 26.21
CA LEU A 250 19.37 13.73 26.74
C LEU A 250 18.40 14.22 25.67
N TRP A 251 18.78 15.26 24.91
CA TRP A 251 17.98 15.77 23.80
C TRP A 251 17.65 14.69 22.76
N THR A 252 18.65 13.92 22.31
CA THR A 252 18.42 12.82 21.36
C THR A 252 17.42 11.78 21.88
N GLN A 253 17.45 11.44 23.17
CA GLN A 253 16.48 10.48 23.72
C GLN A 253 15.07 11.07 23.83
N LEU A 254 14.94 12.37 24.09
CA LEU A 254 13.66 13.06 24.12
C LEU A 254 13.05 13.16 22.71
N GLU A 255 13.87 13.46 21.70
CA GLU A 255 13.48 13.49 20.28
C GLU A 255 12.98 12.10 19.82
N ILE A 256 13.71 11.03 20.11
CA ILE A 256 13.26 9.66 19.80
C ILE A 256 11.91 9.35 20.48
N GLY A 257 11.75 9.75 21.73
CA GLY A 257 10.51 9.54 22.49
C GLY A 257 9.31 10.30 21.92
N SER A 258 9.51 11.58 21.56
CA SER A 258 8.45 12.41 20.98
C SER A 258 8.06 11.92 19.57
N GLU A 259 9.03 11.60 18.72
CA GLU A 259 8.79 11.02 17.39
C GLU A 259 8.06 9.67 17.47
N LEU A 260 8.41 8.82 18.44
CA LEU A 260 7.74 7.53 18.61
C LEU A 260 6.29 7.72 19.08
N ALA A 261 6.04 8.65 20.01
CA ALA A 261 4.69 8.98 20.47
C ALA A 261 3.83 9.52 19.32
N GLU A 262 4.39 10.42 18.50
CA GLU A 262 3.74 10.93 17.28
C GLU A 262 3.43 9.78 16.31
N ALA A 263 4.42 8.92 16.04
CA ALA A 263 4.29 7.83 15.08
C ALA A 263 3.18 6.86 15.48
N VAL A 264 3.16 6.41 16.73
CA VAL A 264 2.11 5.53 17.25
C VAL A 264 0.74 6.24 17.20
N GLY A 265 0.68 7.52 17.55
CA GLY A 265 -0.58 8.27 17.58
C GLY A 265 -1.14 8.61 16.20
N GLN A 266 -0.31 8.73 15.17
CA GLN A 266 -0.72 9.04 13.81
C GLN A 266 -1.03 7.80 12.97
N LEU A 267 -0.41 6.65 13.27
CA LEU A 267 -0.57 5.44 12.46
C LEU A 267 -2.04 5.01 12.35
N ASP A 268 -2.84 5.10 13.41
CA ASP A 268 -4.28 4.82 13.36
C ASP A 268 -4.99 5.67 12.29
N VAL A 269 -4.80 6.99 12.35
CA VAL A 269 -5.42 7.93 11.41
C VAL A 269 -4.95 7.70 9.96
N LEU A 270 -3.65 7.51 9.76
CA LEU A 270 -3.05 7.36 8.43
C LEU A 270 -3.44 6.02 7.78
N THR A 271 -3.45 4.94 8.55
CA THR A 271 -3.85 3.61 8.05
C THR A 271 -5.34 3.55 7.77
N ALA A 272 -6.18 4.22 8.57
CA ALA A 272 -7.61 4.40 8.27
C ALA A 272 -7.85 5.26 7.01
N GLN A 273 -7.02 6.26 6.75
CA GLN A 273 -7.05 7.00 5.47
C GLN A 273 -6.65 6.12 4.29
N ALA A 274 -5.61 5.31 4.44
CA ALA A 274 -5.17 4.37 3.41
C ALA A 274 -6.23 3.31 3.09
N SER A 275 -6.86 2.74 4.13
CA SER A 275 -8.00 1.82 3.99
C SER A 275 -9.12 2.46 3.18
N ARG A 276 -9.58 3.66 3.56
CA ARG A 276 -10.62 4.40 2.80
C ARG A 276 -10.22 4.70 1.36
N ALA A 277 -8.95 4.98 1.09
CA ALA A 277 -8.47 5.26 -0.26
C ALA A 277 -8.40 4.00 -1.15
N LEU A 278 -8.27 2.82 -0.55
CA LEU A 278 -8.13 1.54 -1.27
C LEU A 278 -9.43 0.74 -1.31
N THR A 279 -10.37 0.99 -0.40
CA THR A 279 -11.69 0.37 -0.42
C THR A 279 -12.55 1.02 -1.52
N PRO A 280 -13.04 0.26 -2.50
CA PRO A 280 -13.87 0.82 -3.57
C PRO A 280 -15.15 1.41 -2.97
N SER A 281 -15.46 2.66 -3.31
CA SER A 281 -16.77 3.25 -3.03
C SER A 281 -17.83 2.37 -3.70
N SER A 282 -18.71 1.73 -2.94
CA SER A 282 -19.69 0.78 -3.46
C SER A 282 -20.80 1.42 -4.31
N GLU A 283 -20.59 2.62 -4.84
CA GLU A 283 -21.61 3.49 -5.44
C GLU A 283 -21.30 3.90 -6.90
N ALA A 284 -20.50 3.14 -7.65
CA ALA A 284 -20.30 3.39 -9.09
C ALA A 284 -20.63 2.16 -9.95
#